data_AF-A0A3M1XXA1-F1
#
_entry.id   AF-A0A3M1XXA1-F1
#
_cell.length_a   1.000
_cell.length_b   1.000
_cell.length_c   1.000
_cell.angle_alpha   90.00
_cell.angle_beta   90.00
_cell.angle_gamma   90.00
#
_symmetry.space_group_name_H-M   'P 1'
#
loop_
_entity.id
_entity.type
_entity.pdbx_description
1 polymer ?
#
loop_
_entity_poly.entity_id
_entity_poly.type
_entity_poly.pdbx_seq_one_letter_code
_entity_poly.pdbx_strand_id
1 'polypeptide(L)'
;MEITYERIAPLIVEAEAEGSRMFVTFQVPGTNEVVEAQATIRRSNSIQSTVTRAVKRQAAREIRRTTSRLLRQALGSGFLGRTARTIVNTSTRNNDLARGFSEEEKRNAIMEAFQQVADHFQFDDRQESWRPPAVPPAPKAMGAFEQRVHKHPIDNRYDQEVLARMLIELSEADGHMGDEERDFLESFLPAEIGGVEAFVNSPALSAIECEEVTEAVKPAIYMIARALSLIDFEADSREDDMLREFAHMLGLGETEVAELDQHARLFVLEQAIDMHTPRDLLFSYASKLGMSEDEALRAQIQLKKRQ
;
A
#
# COMPACT_ATOMS: atom_id res chain seq x y z
N MET A 1 -20.27 -6.08 24.28
CA MET A 1 -19.51 -5.00 24.94
C MET A 1 -19.51 -3.82 23.99
N GLU A 2 -19.77 -2.61 24.46
CA GLU A 2 -19.74 -1.41 23.61
C GLU A 2 -18.28 -0.93 23.50
N ILE A 3 -17.74 -0.94 22.28
CA ILE A 3 -16.40 -0.44 21.97
C ILE A 3 -16.53 1.08 21.82
N THR A 4 -15.89 1.85 22.69
CA THR A 4 -15.86 3.32 22.60
C THR A 4 -14.47 3.82 22.19
N TYR A 5 -14.43 5.02 21.62
CA TYR A 5 -13.18 5.64 21.21
C TYR A 5 -12.17 5.77 22.36
N GLU A 6 -12.63 6.13 23.56
CA GLU A 6 -11.79 6.32 24.74
C GLU A 6 -11.07 5.03 25.14
N ARG A 7 -11.70 3.88 24.90
CA ARG A 7 -11.12 2.57 25.22
C ARG A 7 -10.07 2.15 24.20
N ILE A 8 -10.25 2.49 22.92
CA ILE A 8 -9.30 2.11 21.86
C ILE A 8 -8.18 3.14 21.68
N ALA A 9 -8.37 4.38 22.12
CA ALA A 9 -7.39 5.46 21.97
C ALA A 9 -5.96 5.10 22.44
N PRO A 10 -5.76 4.38 23.57
CA PRO A 10 -4.42 3.96 24.00
C PRO A 10 -3.73 2.95 23.07
N LEU A 11 -4.48 2.28 22.20
CA LEU A 11 -3.95 1.30 21.24
C LEU A 11 -3.45 1.95 19.96
N ILE A 12 -3.86 3.18 19.67
CA ILE A 12 -3.55 3.87 18.42
C ILE A 12 -2.10 4.31 18.43
N VAL A 13 -1.29 3.75 17.54
CA VAL A 13 0.09 4.17 17.28
C VAL A 13 0.09 5.36 16.33
N GLU A 14 -0.70 5.26 15.27
CA GLU A 14 -0.80 6.25 14.19
C GLU A 14 -2.24 6.29 13.67
N ALA A 15 -2.74 7.50 13.41
CA ALA A 15 -4.03 7.70 12.77
C ALA A 15 -3.95 8.90 11.82
N GLU A 16 -4.21 8.67 10.54
CA GLU A 16 -4.13 9.69 9.51
C GLU A 16 -5.38 9.68 8.63
N ALA A 17 -5.97 10.86 8.43
CA ALA A 17 -7.09 11.06 7.52
C ALA A 17 -6.58 11.55 6.18
N GLU A 18 -6.93 10.85 5.10
CA GLU A 18 -6.57 11.25 3.74
C GLU A 18 -7.78 11.14 2.82
N GLY A 19 -8.19 12.28 2.27
CA GLY A 19 -9.48 12.39 1.60
C GLY A 19 -10.59 11.85 2.51
N SER A 20 -11.39 10.92 1.99
CA SER A 20 -12.49 10.26 2.69
C SER A 20 -12.12 8.96 3.40
N ARG A 21 -10.84 8.65 3.63
CA ARG A 21 -10.42 7.42 4.33
C ARG A 21 -9.57 7.75 5.55
N MET A 22 -9.69 6.89 6.56
CA MET A 22 -8.94 6.93 7.80
C MET A 22 -8.06 5.69 7.85
N PHE A 23 -6.75 5.87 7.95
CA PHE A 23 -5.78 4.81 8.15
C PHE A 23 -5.36 4.80 9.61
N VAL A 24 -5.43 3.63 10.25
CA VAL A 24 -5.11 3.50 11.67
C VAL A 24 -4.20 2.30 11.89
N THR A 25 -3.14 2.52 12.65
CA THR A 25 -2.24 1.46 13.13
C THR A 25 -2.46 1.27 14.61
N PHE A 26 -2.78 0.04 15.01
CA PHE A 26 -3.03 -0.34 16.40
C PHE A 26 -1.89 -1.22 16.94
N GLN A 27 -1.40 -0.96 18.15
CA GLN A 27 -0.44 -1.82 18.85
C GLN A 27 -1.20 -2.87 19.66
N VAL A 28 -0.87 -4.15 19.48
CA VAL A 28 -1.37 -5.20 20.36
C VAL A 28 -0.65 -5.10 21.72
N PRO A 29 -1.39 -4.92 22.84
CA PRO A 29 -0.77 -4.69 24.14
C PRO A 29 0.14 -5.84 24.59
N GLY A 30 1.33 -5.52 25.08
CA GLY A 30 2.26 -6.51 25.60
C GLY A 30 2.97 -7.33 24.51
N THR A 31 2.79 -7.01 23.23
CA THR A 31 3.55 -7.58 22.11
C THR A 31 4.19 -6.46 21.29
N ASN A 32 5.07 -6.83 20.35
CA ASN A 32 5.59 -5.91 19.33
C ASN A 32 4.75 -5.95 18.04
N GLU A 33 3.59 -6.61 18.07
CA GLU A 33 2.71 -6.74 16.91
C GLU A 33 1.90 -5.46 16.72
N VAL A 34 1.92 -4.96 15.48
CA VAL A 34 1.06 -3.86 15.03
C VAL A 34 0.07 -4.40 14.01
N VAL A 35 -1.16 -3.92 14.09
CA VAL A 35 -2.23 -4.29 13.17
C VAL A 35 -2.76 -3.03 12.50
N GLU A 36 -2.77 -3.04 11.17
CA GLU A 36 -3.25 -1.93 10.37
C GLU A 36 -4.70 -2.16 9.95
N ALA A 37 -5.51 -1.11 10.01
CA ALA A 37 -6.87 -1.11 9.52
C ALA A 37 -7.20 0.23 8.84
N GLN A 38 -8.25 0.22 8.02
CA GLN A 38 -8.72 1.43 7.37
C GLN A 38 -10.24 1.48 7.30
N ALA A 39 -10.82 2.67 7.33
CA ALA A 39 -12.26 2.85 7.16
C ALA A 39 -12.57 4.12 6.38
N THR A 40 -13.75 4.14 5.74
CA THR A 40 -14.23 5.32 5.02
C THR A 40 -14.83 6.33 6.01
N ILE A 41 -14.37 7.57 5.99
CA ILE A 41 -14.92 8.67 6.78
C ILE A 41 -16.24 9.12 6.14
N ARG A 42 -17.36 8.75 6.78
CA ARG A 42 -18.71 9.10 6.32
C ARG A 42 -19.09 10.48 6.83
N ARG A 43 -19.56 11.37 5.95
CA ARG A 43 -20.10 12.67 6.37
C ARG A 43 -21.47 12.51 6.99
N SER A 44 -21.66 13.09 8.15
CA SER A 44 -22.95 13.11 8.88
C SER A 44 -24.05 13.86 8.12
N ASN A 45 -23.70 14.75 7.19
CA ASN A 45 -24.64 15.52 6.37
C ASN A 45 -24.12 15.80 4.95
N SER A 46 -24.32 14.89 3.99
CA SER A 46 -24.48 15.29 2.57
C SER A 46 -24.98 14.17 1.66
N ILE A 47 -26.13 14.44 1.04
CA ILE A 47 -26.62 13.85 -0.20
C ILE A 47 -25.74 14.28 -1.39
N GLN A 48 -25.56 13.34 -2.32
CA GLN A 48 -25.09 13.45 -3.71
C GLN A 48 -24.50 14.79 -4.18
N SER A 49 -23.22 14.77 -4.55
CA SER A 49 -22.76 15.41 -5.79
C SER A 49 -21.44 14.81 -6.29
N THR A 50 -21.49 14.33 -7.54
CA THR A 50 -20.47 14.33 -8.59
C THR A 50 -19.00 14.39 -8.16
N VAL A 51 -18.37 13.21 -8.03
CA VAL A 51 -16.90 13.11 -7.97
C VAL A 51 -16.46 11.92 -8.81
N THR A 52 -16.00 12.16 -10.04
CA THR A 52 -15.34 11.14 -10.88
C THR A 52 -13.91 11.51 -11.27
N ARG A 53 -13.48 12.77 -11.09
CA ARG A 53 -12.08 13.19 -11.29
C ARG A 53 -11.25 13.27 -10.01
N ALA A 54 -11.82 13.62 -8.86
CA ALA A 54 -11.06 13.65 -7.59
C ALA A 54 -10.78 12.25 -7.02
N VAL A 55 -11.53 11.23 -7.46
CA VAL A 55 -11.33 9.85 -6.99
C VAL A 55 -10.04 9.25 -7.54
N LYS A 56 -9.61 9.60 -8.77
CA LYS A 56 -8.36 9.07 -9.35
C LYS A 56 -7.13 9.43 -8.52
N ARG A 57 -6.92 10.72 -8.26
CA ARG A 57 -5.74 11.19 -7.49
C ARG A 57 -5.77 10.68 -6.06
N GLN A 58 -6.96 10.57 -5.46
CA GLN A 58 -7.10 10.05 -4.11
C GLN A 58 -6.81 8.54 -4.05
N ALA A 59 -7.29 7.76 -5.03
CA ALA A 59 -6.97 6.34 -5.13
C ALA A 59 -5.47 6.13 -5.39
N ALA A 60 -4.85 6.90 -6.29
CA ALA A 60 -3.42 6.81 -6.56
C ALA A 60 -2.58 7.07 -5.29
N ARG A 61 -2.88 8.14 -4.53
CA ARG A 61 -2.17 8.44 -3.26
C ARG A 61 -2.36 7.37 -2.19
N GLU A 62 -3.56 6.84 -2.09
CA GLU A 62 -3.87 5.73 -1.19
C GLU A 62 -3.10 4.46 -1.56
N ILE A 63 -3.11 4.07 -2.83
CA ILE A 63 -2.36 2.91 -3.33
C ILE A 63 -0.87 3.12 -3.07
N ARG A 64 -0.33 4.32 -3.34
CA ARG A 64 1.07 4.68 -3.02
C ARG A 64 1.40 4.40 -1.56
N ARG A 65 0.57 4.84 -0.61
CA ARG A 65 0.85 4.64 0.82
C ARG A 65 0.77 3.19 1.25
N THR A 66 -0.26 2.44 0.85
CA THR A 66 -0.38 1.03 1.22
C THR A 66 0.74 0.20 0.59
N THR A 67 1.05 0.48 -0.67
CA THR A 67 2.18 -0.11 -1.39
C THR A 67 3.50 0.24 -0.68
N SER A 68 3.71 1.49 -0.26
CA SER A 68 4.91 1.88 0.49
C SER A 68 5.09 1.13 1.81
N ARG A 69 4.01 0.80 2.52
CA ARG A 69 4.10 0.05 3.79
C ARG A 69 4.44 -1.42 3.54
N LEU A 70 3.69 -2.08 2.64
CA LEU A 70 3.94 -3.47 2.28
C LEU A 70 5.36 -3.67 1.73
N LEU A 71 5.84 -2.72 0.94
CA LEU A 71 7.14 -2.82 0.33
C LEU A 71 8.28 -2.41 1.24
N ARG A 72 8.09 -1.48 2.19
CA ARG A 72 9.08 -1.27 3.25
C ARG A 72 9.26 -2.53 4.10
N GLN A 73 8.19 -3.29 4.34
CA GLN A 73 8.29 -4.60 4.97
C GLN A 73 9.06 -5.60 4.09
N ALA A 74 8.89 -5.53 2.76
CA ALA A 74 9.60 -6.37 1.81
C ALA A 74 11.09 -6.06 1.67
N LEU A 75 11.48 -4.80 1.86
CA LEU A 75 12.86 -4.31 1.75
C LEU A 75 13.64 -4.49 3.07
N GLY A 76 13.24 -5.44 3.91
CA GLY A 76 13.92 -5.74 5.18
C GLY A 76 13.89 -4.59 6.20
N SER A 77 13.21 -3.48 5.90
CA SER A 77 13.08 -2.32 6.78
C SER A 77 11.98 -2.59 7.80
N GLY A 78 12.18 -3.62 8.62
CA GLY A 78 11.25 -4.01 9.67
C GLY A 78 10.98 -2.85 10.64
N PHE A 79 9.79 -2.86 11.24
CA PHE A 79 9.30 -1.94 12.28
C PHE A 79 10.26 -1.75 13.49
N LEU A 80 11.34 -2.53 13.59
CA LEU A 80 12.38 -2.48 14.63
C LEU A 80 13.21 -1.18 14.66
N GLY A 81 13.10 -0.31 13.64
CA GLY A 81 13.86 0.95 13.60
C GLY A 81 13.16 2.19 14.17
N ARG A 82 11.85 2.15 14.48
CA ARG A 82 11.07 3.39 14.78
C ARG A 82 10.18 3.37 16.02
N THR A 83 10.19 2.32 16.85
CA THR A 83 9.49 2.34 18.16
C THR A 83 10.30 3.03 19.25
N ALA A 84 10.83 4.21 18.96
CA ALA A 84 11.43 5.11 19.94
C ALA A 84 10.89 6.53 19.78
N ARG A 85 9.57 6.67 19.92
CA ARG A 85 8.87 7.73 20.68
C ARG A 85 7.38 7.71 20.31
N THR A 86 6.56 7.36 21.30
CA THR A 86 5.17 7.82 21.36
C THR A 86 5.17 9.33 21.24
N ILE A 87 4.82 9.85 20.07
CA ILE A 87 4.36 11.22 19.93
C ILE A 87 2.98 11.11 19.29
N VAL A 88 1.96 11.15 20.14
CA VAL A 88 0.61 11.54 19.72
C VAL A 88 0.70 13.00 19.31
N ASN A 89 1.09 13.24 18.06
CA ASN A 89 0.94 14.52 17.42
C ASN A 89 -0.31 14.47 16.55
N THR A 90 -1.46 14.59 17.21
CA THR A 90 -2.64 15.21 16.61
C THR A 90 -2.37 16.71 16.46
N SER A 91 -1.35 17.07 15.68
CA SER A 91 -1.03 18.45 15.33
C SER A 91 -1.01 18.57 13.81
N THR A 92 -2.21 18.78 13.28
CA THR A 92 -2.52 19.68 12.16
C THR A 92 -1.32 20.20 11.37
N ARG A 93 -0.87 19.46 10.35
CA ARG A 93 -0.38 20.09 9.12
C ARG A 93 -1.58 20.33 8.21
N ASN A 94 -2.33 21.37 8.57
CA ASN A 94 -3.30 21.98 7.67
C ASN A 94 -2.53 22.70 6.57
N ASN A 95 -2.52 22.14 5.38
CA ASN A 95 -2.49 22.95 4.17
C ASN A 95 -3.13 22.15 3.03
N ASP A 96 -4.47 22.11 3.02
CA ASP A 96 -5.19 22.37 1.77
C ASP A 96 -6.68 22.66 2.00
N LEU A 97 -7.20 23.51 1.13
CA LEU A 97 -8.43 24.26 1.29
C LEU A 97 -9.72 23.40 1.11
N ALA A 98 -10.74 23.75 1.92
CA ALA A 98 -12.17 23.35 1.88
C ALA A 98 -12.62 22.13 2.73
N ARG A 99 -13.21 22.44 3.91
CA ARG A 99 -14.03 21.57 4.78
C ARG A 99 -13.47 20.15 5.01
N GLY A 100 -12.48 20.05 5.89
CA GLY A 100 -12.06 18.77 6.47
C GLY A 100 -13.19 18.08 7.26
N PHE A 101 -13.07 16.77 7.45
CA PHE A 101 -13.98 15.99 8.29
C PHE A 101 -13.92 16.43 9.75
N SER A 102 -15.06 16.37 10.44
CA SER A 102 -15.13 16.65 11.87
C SER A 102 -14.38 15.60 12.69
N GLU A 103 -13.97 15.95 13.90
CA GLU A 103 -13.30 15.00 14.80
C GLU A 103 -14.20 13.82 15.16
N GLU A 104 -15.52 14.01 15.23
CA GLU A 104 -16.48 12.94 15.45
C GLU A 104 -16.52 11.96 14.27
N GLU A 105 -16.54 12.46 13.03
CA GLU A 105 -16.49 11.63 11.83
C GLU A 105 -15.19 10.82 11.75
N LYS A 106 -14.06 11.44 12.12
CA LYS A 106 -12.76 10.75 12.22
C LYS A 106 -12.77 9.66 13.29
N ARG A 107 -13.29 9.96 14.50
CA ARG A 107 -13.41 8.97 15.59
C ARG A 107 -14.28 7.79 15.20
N ASN A 108 -15.40 8.05 14.54
CA ASN A 108 -16.28 6.99 14.03
C ASN A 108 -15.56 6.10 13.00
N ALA A 109 -14.79 6.69 12.08
CA ALA A 109 -13.98 5.92 11.14
C ALA A 109 -12.89 5.10 11.86
N ILE A 110 -12.24 5.65 12.90
CA ILE A 110 -11.27 4.89 13.71
C ILE A 110 -11.94 3.69 14.40
N MET A 111 -13.15 3.86 14.94
CA MET A 111 -13.90 2.74 15.54
C MET A 111 -14.29 1.70 14.49
N GLU A 112 -14.76 2.13 13.30
CA GLU A 112 -15.05 1.23 12.18
C GLU A 112 -13.79 0.46 11.73
N ALA A 113 -12.62 1.11 11.72
CA ALA A 113 -11.34 0.47 11.41
C ALA A 113 -10.96 -0.54 12.49
N PHE A 114 -11.08 -0.16 13.78
CA PHE A 114 -10.82 -1.08 14.90
C PHE A 114 -11.72 -2.31 14.85
N GLN A 115 -12.99 -2.15 14.47
CA GLN A 115 -13.93 -3.27 14.34
C GLN A 115 -13.44 -4.36 13.38
N GLN A 116 -12.66 -3.99 12.34
CA GLN A 116 -12.10 -4.93 11.36
C GLN A 116 -10.95 -5.78 11.92
N VAL A 117 -10.33 -5.32 13.01
CA VAL A 117 -9.16 -5.97 13.64
C VAL A 117 -9.43 -6.32 15.10
N ALA A 118 -10.69 -6.27 15.52
CA ALA A 118 -11.08 -6.44 16.92
C ALA A 118 -10.75 -7.84 17.46
N ASP A 119 -10.62 -8.84 16.58
CA ASP A 119 -10.19 -10.20 16.91
C ASP A 119 -8.72 -10.29 17.35
N HIS A 120 -7.89 -9.29 17.04
CA HIS A 120 -6.53 -9.13 17.58
C HIS A 120 -6.51 -8.58 19.02
N PHE A 121 -7.67 -8.28 19.62
CA PHE A 121 -7.75 -7.65 20.94
C PHE A 121 -8.78 -8.32 21.84
N GLN A 122 -8.39 -8.62 23.07
CA GLN A 122 -9.29 -9.09 24.11
C GLN A 122 -9.31 -8.10 25.26
N PHE A 123 -10.49 -7.57 25.59
CA PHE A 123 -10.63 -6.65 26.72
C PHE A 123 -10.71 -7.43 28.03
N ASP A 124 -9.87 -7.09 29.02
CA ASP A 124 -9.98 -7.59 30.38
C ASP A 124 -10.81 -6.62 31.23
N ASP A 125 -12.08 -6.99 31.47
CA ASP A 125 -13.01 -6.22 32.30
C ASP A 125 -12.51 -5.98 33.74
N ARG A 126 -11.59 -6.81 34.26
CA ARG A 126 -11.06 -6.65 35.63
C ARG A 126 -9.98 -5.59 35.73
N GLN A 127 -9.23 -5.37 34.66
CA GLN A 127 -8.13 -4.41 34.61
C GLN A 127 -8.44 -3.19 33.75
N GLU A 128 -9.65 -3.15 33.16
CA GLU A 128 -10.09 -2.12 32.22
C GLU A 128 -9.07 -1.88 31.09
N SER A 129 -8.41 -2.97 30.65
CA SER A 129 -7.28 -2.92 29.74
C SER A 129 -7.39 -3.96 28.64
N TRP A 130 -6.91 -3.62 27.45
CA TRP A 130 -6.77 -4.57 26.35
C TRP A 130 -5.58 -5.50 26.55
N ARG A 131 -5.72 -6.72 26.05
CA ARG A 131 -4.71 -7.77 26.03
C ARG A 131 -4.73 -8.51 24.69
N PRO A 132 -3.67 -9.26 24.36
CA PRO A 132 -3.71 -10.18 23.24
C PRO A 132 -4.82 -11.23 23.46
N PRO A 133 -5.48 -11.69 22.38
CA PRO A 133 -6.47 -12.73 22.48
C PRO A 133 -5.82 -14.05 22.92
N ALA A 134 -6.56 -14.84 23.69
CA ALA A 134 -6.08 -16.16 24.14
C ALA A 134 -5.73 -17.10 22.97
N VAL A 135 -6.39 -16.92 21.82
CA VAL A 135 -6.09 -17.60 20.56
C VAL A 135 -5.80 -16.52 19.53
N PRO A 136 -4.60 -16.50 18.92
CA PRO A 136 -4.30 -15.54 17.86
C PRO A 136 -5.29 -15.70 16.70
N PRO A 137 -5.78 -14.60 16.10
CA PRO A 137 -6.60 -14.68 14.92
C PRO A 137 -5.82 -15.37 13.80
N ALA A 138 -6.55 -16.06 12.90
CA ALA A 138 -5.93 -16.66 11.75
C ALA A 138 -5.27 -15.55 10.91
N PRO A 139 -4.03 -15.75 10.43
CA PRO A 139 -3.37 -14.73 9.63
C PRO A 139 -4.24 -14.40 8.42
N LYS A 140 -4.43 -13.11 8.16
CA LYS A 140 -5.19 -12.63 7.01
C LYS A 140 -4.63 -13.29 5.75
N ALA A 141 -5.51 -13.90 4.96
CA ALA A 141 -5.11 -14.48 3.69
C ALA A 141 -4.51 -13.37 2.81
N MET A 142 -3.25 -13.54 2.45
CA MET A 142 -2.53 -12.64 1.54
C MET A 142 -2.97 -12.91 0.09
N GLY A 143 -3.02 -11.88 -0.74
CA GLY A 143 -3.13 -12.04 -2.19
C GLY A 143 -1.84 -12.60 -2.78
N ALA A 144 -1.86 -12.98 -4.06
CA ALA A 144 -0.70 -13.57 -4.72
C ALA A 144 0.52 -12.62 -4.74
N PHE A 145 0.26 -11.31 -4.85
CA PHE A 145 1.28 -10.28 -4.76
C PHE A 145 1.95 -10.27 -3.38
N GLU A 146 1.18 -10.11 -2.29
CA GLU A 146 1.77 -10.04 -0.96
C GLU A 146 2.44 -11.36 -0.58
N GLN A 147 1.88 -12.51 -0.98
CA GLN A 147 2.51 -13.81 -0.76
C GLN A 147 3.89 -13.89 -1.39
N ARG A 148 4.06 -13.45 -2.64
CA ARG A 148 5.34 -13.54 -3.34
C ARG A 148 6.37 -12.60 -2.74
N VAL A 149 5.98 -11.35 -2.49
CA VAL A 149 6.83 -10.32 -1.87
C VAL A 149 7.25 -10.73 -0.45
N HIS A 150 6.34 -11.31 0.32
CA HIS A 150 6.63 -11.80 1.68
C HIS A 150 7.53 -13.04 1.67
N LYS A 151 7.36 -13.94 0.71
CA LYS A 151 8.16 -15.16 0.58
C LYS A 151 9.58 -14.88 0.10
N HIS A 152 9.77 -13.83 -0.69
CA HIS A 152 11.04 -13.45 -1.30
C HIS A 152 11.35 -11.97 -1.01
N PRO A 153 11.64 -11.63 0.25
CA PRO A 153 11.97 -10.26 0.63
C PRO A 153 13.29 -9.81 -0.02
N ILE A 154 13.36 -8.54 -0.38
CA ILE A 154 14.49 -7.91 -1.06
C ILE A 154 15.37 -7.27 0.02
N ASP A 155 16.03 -8.12 0.82
CA ASP A 155 16.80 -7.70 2.00
C ASP A 155 18.25 -7.33 1.66
N ASN A 156 18.76 -7.82 0.52
CA ASN A 156 20.11 -7.52 0.07
C ASN A 156 20.17 -6.09 -0.47
N ARG A 157 21.08 -5.29 0.08
CA ARG A 157 21.37 -3.92 -0.36
C ARG A 157 21.54 -3.80 -1.88
N TYR A 158 22.23 -4.72 -2.54
CA TYR A 158 22.43 -4.69 -3.99
C TYR A 158 21.10 -4.83 -4.74
N ASP A 159 20.28 -5.81 -4.36
CA ASP A 159 18.97 -6.03 -4.98
C ASP A 159 18.03 -4.82 -4.75
N GLN A 160 18.15 -4.17 -3.58
CA GLN A 160 17.44 -2.93 -3.27
C GLN A 160 17.89 -1.75 -4.15
N GLU A 161 19.20 -1.60 -4.39
CA GLU A 161 19.75 -0.58 -5.28
C GLU A 161 19.30 -0.80 -6.74
N VAL A 162 19.24 -2.05 -7.20
CA VAL A 162 18.70 -2.39 -8.53
C VAL A 162 17.22 -2.04 -8.63
N LEU A 163 16.40 -2.42 -7.64
CA LEU A 163 14.99 -2.02 -7.61
C LEU A 163 14.85 -0.49 -7.61
N ALA A 164 15.62 0.22 -6.79
CA ALA A 164 15.55 1.67 -6.68
C ALA A 164 15.79 2.36 -8.03
N ARG A 165 16.85 1.95 -8.74
CA ARG A 165 17.17 2.47 -10.07
C ARG A 165 16.10 2.12 -11.10
N MET A 166 15.56 0.91 -11.06
CA MET A 166 14.47 0.48 -11.94
C MET A 166 13.24 1.38 -11.78
N LEU A 167 12.85 1.68 -10.54
CA LEU A 167 11.69 2.54 -10.27
C LEU A 167 11.92 3.99 -10.69
N ILE A 168 13.16 4.48 -10.54
CA ILE A 168 13.54 5.83 -10.96
C ILE A 168 13.55 5.96 -12.47
N GLU A 169 14.15 4.99 -13.18
CA GLU A 169 14.14 4.94 -14.63
C GLU A 169 12.71 4.88 -15.18
N LEU A 170 11.82 4.09 -14.55
CA LEU A 170 10.39 4.08 -14.92
C LEU A 170 9.72 5.43 -14.70
N SER A 171 9.98 6.07 -13.56
CA SER A 171 9.41 7.40 -13.25
C SER A 171 9.98 8.52 -14.11
N GLU A 172 11.10 8.28 -14.82
CA GLU A 172 11.71 9.22 -15.76
C GLU A 172 11.48 8.84 -17.23
N ALA A 173 10.61 7.85 -17.51
CA ALA A 173 10.35 7.36 -18.87
C ALA A 173 9.84 8.44 -19.84
N ASP A 174 9.18 9.48 -19.32
CA ASP A 174 8.71 10.64 -20.07
C ASP A 174 9.73 11.80 -20.12
N GLY A 175 10.85 11.68 -19.39
CA GLY A 175 11.91 12.66 -19.26
C GLY A 175 11.76 13.61 -18.07
N HIS A 176 10.76 13.44 -17.20
CA HIS A 176 10.60 14.26 -16.00
C HIS A 176 9.88 13.54 -14.85
N MET A 177 10.61 13.28 -13.76
CA MET A 177 10.00 12.85 -12.50
C MET A 177 9.30 14.02 -11.79
N GLY A 178 7.99 13.91 -11.56
CA GLY A 178 7.23 14.92 -10.84
C GLY A 178 7.50 14.92 -9.33
N ASP A 179 7.24 16.06 -8.66
CA ASP A 179 7.44 16.19 -7.20
C ASP A 179 6.69 15.11 -6.39
N GLU A 180 5.47 14.75 -6.80
CA GLU A 180 4.68 13.72 -6.09
C GLU A 180 5.25 12.30 -6.23
N GLU A 181 5.93 12.01 -7.34
CA GLU A 181 6.60 10.72 -7.57
C GLU A 181 7.92 10.66 -6.82
N ARG A 182 8.67 11.76 -6.84
CA ARG A 182 9.88 11.93 -6.06
C ARG A 182 9.62 11.76 -4.57
N ASP A 183 8.66 12.49 -4.01
CA ASP A 183 8.27 12.38 -2.60
C ASP A 183 7.87 10.94 -2.24
N PHE A 184 7.15 10.29 -3.15
CA PHE A 184 6.76 8.90 -2.99
C PHE A 184 7.97 7.96 -2.98
N LEU A 185 8.89 8.06 -3.94
CA LEU A 185 10.10 7.27 -4.01
C LEU A 185 11.01 7.51 -2.79
N GLU A 186 11.15 8.75 -2.32
CA GLU A 186 11.89 9.07 -1.10
C GLU A 186 11.26 8.45 0.15
N SER A 187 9.93 8.38 0.22
CA SER A 187 9.22 7.73 1.32
C SER A 187 9.30 6.20 1.30
N PHE A 188 9.56 5.66 0.10
CA PHE A 188 9.56 4.26 -0.25
C PHE A 188 10.94 3.62 -0.08
N LEU A 189 11.99 4.27 -0.60
CA LEU A 189 13.35 3.76 -0.61
C LEU A 189 13.99 3.84 0.80
N PRO A 190 14.71 2.79 1.24
CA PRO A 190 15.49 2.84 2.47
C PRO A 190 16.52 3.96 2.42
N ALA A 191 16.65 4.74 3.49
CA ALA A 191 17.61 5.84 3.53
C ALA A 191 19.07 5.32 3.45
N GLU A 192 19.27 4.05 3.81
CA GLU A 192 20.55 3.34 3.86
C GLU A 192 21.14 3.05 2.47
N ILE A 193 20.30 2.94 1.44
CA ILE A 193 20.74 2.70 0.06
C ILE A 193 21.06 4.00 -0.69
N GLY A 194 20.53 5.13 -0.22
CA GLY A 194 20.72 6.46 -0.82
C GLY A 194 19.39 7.18 -1.07
N GLY A 195 19.47 8.47 -1.38
CA GLY A 195 18.31 9.26 -1.79
C GLY A 195 18.05 9.19 -3.29
N VAL A 196 16.86 9.60 -3.73
CA VAL A 196 16.47 9.62 -5.15
C VAL A 196 17.49 10.35 -6.02
N GLU A 197 18.01 11.48 -5.56
CA GLU A 197 19.05 12.27 -6.28
C GLU A 197 20.33 11.48 -6.58
N ALA A 198 20.73 10.54 -5.71
CA ALA A 198 21.92 9.73 -5.97
C ALA A 198 21.70 8.77 -7.15
N PHE A 199 20.48 8.26 -7.29
CA PHE A 199 20.11 7.30 -8.31
C PHE A 199 19.72 7.96 -9.64
N VAL A 200 19.10 9.15 -9.63
CA VAL A 200 18.85 9.94 -10.85
C VAL A 200 20.15 10.24 -11.61
N ASN A 201 21.25 10.44 -10.88
CA ASN A 201 22.57 10.69 -11.47
C ASN A 201 23.36 9.40 -11.75
N SER A 202 22.78 8.23 -11.48
CA SER A 202 23.43 6.94 -11.75
C SER A 202 23.30 6.56 -13.23
N PRO A 203 24.22 5.73 -13.77
CA PRO A 203 24.03 5.15 -15.09
C PRO A 203 22.73 4.34 -15.17
N ALA A 204 22.18 4.19 -16.37
CA ALA A 204 21.06 3.27 -16.62
C ALA A 204 21.44 1.83 -16.20
N LEU A 205 20.46 1.08 -15.72
CA LEU A 205 20.64 -0.33 -15.35
C LEU A 205 21.10 -1.14 -16.56
N SER A 206 22.15 -1.92 -16.34
CA SER A 206 22.66 -2.85 -17.33
C SER A 206 22.12 -4.26 -17.12
N ALA A 207 22.09 -5.05 -18.21
CA ALA A 207 21.71 -6.46 -18.13
C ALA A 207 22.58 -7.26 -17.14
N ILE A 208 23.90 -6.96 -17.08
CA ILE A 208 24.83 -7.62 -16.14
C ILE A 208 24.43 -7.33 -14.70
N GLU A 209 24.04 -6.09 -14.39
CA GLU A 209 23.62 -5.75 -13.04
C GLU A 209 22.33 -6.50 -12.62
N CYS A 210 21.39 -6.61 -13.55
CA CYS A 210 20.14 -7.37 -13.38
C CYS A 210 20.38 -8.89 -13.30
N GLU A 211 21.37 -9.42 -13.99
CA GLU A 211 21.76 -10.84 -13.92
C GLU A 211 22.25 -11.21 -12.52
N GLU A 212 23.03 -10.33 -11.88
CA GLU A 212 23.60 -10.52 -10.54
C GLU A 212 22.58 -10.38 -9.39
N VAL A 213 21.34 -9.96 -9.69
CA VAL A 213 20.26 -9.93 -8.70
C VAL A 213 19.99 -11.34 -8.19
N THR A 214 19.70 -11.47 -6.89
CA THR A 214 19.35 -12.77 -6.30
C THR A 214 18.18 -13.42 -7.05
N GLU A 215 18.39 -14.60 -7.66
CA GLU A 215 17.38 -15.28 -8.52
C GLU A 215 15.97 -15.34 -7.91
N ALA A 216 15.88 -15.65 -6.62
CA ALA A 216 14.60 -15.81 -5.94
C ALA A 216 13.78 -14.50 -5.82
N VAL A 217 14.43 -13.32 -5.88
CA VAL A 217 13.76 -12.02 -5.70
C VAL A 217 13.46 -11.30 -7.01
N LYS A 218 14.03 -11.75 -8.14
CA LYS A 218 13.79 -11.13 -9.46
C LYS A 218 12.31 -10.99 -9.81
N PRO A 219 11.44 -12.00 -9.59
CA PRO A 219 10.01 -11.85 -9.83
C PRO A 219 9.35 -10.81 -8.90
N ALA A 220 9.82 -10.68 -7.66
CA ALA A 220 9.29 -9.69 -6.71
C ALA A 220 9.67 -8.27 -7.13
N ILE A 221 10.94 -8.05 -7.53
CA ILE A 221 11.41 -6.76 -8.08
C ILE A 221 10.56 -6.34 -9.28
N TYR A 222 10.38 -7.24 -10.24
CA TYR A 222 9.55 -6.97 -11.42
C TYR A 222 8.10 -6.64 -11.04
N MET A 223 7.48 -7.44 -10.16
CA MET A 223 6.10 -7.20 -9.73
C MET A 223 5.93 -5.84 -9.04
N ILE A 224 6.89 -5.43 -8.23
CA ILE A 224 6.88 -4.12 -7.56
C ILE A 224 6.95 -3.00 -8.58
N ALA A 225 7.89 -3.09 -9.53
CA ALA A 225 8.04 -2.12 -10.61
C ALA A 225 6.74 -2.03 -11.44
N ARG A 226 6.15 -3.18 -11.78
CA ARG A 226 4.87 -3.23 -12.50
C ARG A 226 3.71 -2.65 -11.70
N ALA A 227 3.62 -2.93 -10.40
CA ALA A 227 2.56 -2.38 -9.57
C ALA A 227 2.68 -0.85 -9.47
N LEU A 228 3.91 -0.34 -9.37
CA LEU A 228 4.21 1.08 -9.28
C LEU A 228 3.80 1.84 -10.55
N SER A 229 4.10 1.29 -11.73
CA SER A 229 3.70 1.85 -13.03
C SER A 229 2.18 1.82 -13.28
N LEU A 230 1.39 1.23 -12.39
CA LEU A 230 -0.07 1.13 -12.53
C LEU A 230 -0.83 1.99 -11.51
N ILE A 231 -0.12 2.65 -10.59
CA ILE A 231 -0.70 3.36 -9.45
C ILE A 231 -1.57 4.54 -9.86
N ASP A 232 -1.19 5.25 -10.91
CA ASP A 232 -1.92 6.41 -11.43
C ASP A 232 -3.12 6.02 -12.32
N PHE A 233 -3.25 4.73 -12.64
CA PHE A 233 -4.19 4.16 -13.59
C PHE A 233 -4.05 4.71 -15.02
N GLU A 234 -2.84 5.07 -15.43
CA GLU A 234 -2.53 5.53 -16.78
C GLU A 234 -1.44 4.63 -17.37
N ALA A 235 -1.85 3.68 -18.21
CA ALA A 235 -0.89 2.81 -18.87
C ALA A 235 -0.12 3.61 -19.94
N ASP A 236 1.18 3.82 -19.73
CA ASP A 236 2.07 4.38 -20.74
C ASP A 236 2.78 3.24 -21.50
N SER A 237 2.72 3.30 -22.83
CA SER A 237 3.44 2.37 -23.72
C SER A 237 4.96 2.35 -23.47
N ARG A 238 5.56 3.47 -23.05
CA ARG A 238 6.98 3.57 -22.75
C ARG A 238 7.34 2.81 -21.49
N GLU A 239 6.55 2.96 -20.43
CA GLU A 239 6.72 2.18 -19.20
C GLU A 239 6.51 0.68 -19.48
N ASP A 240 5.51 0.32 -20.29
CA ASP A 240 5.29 -1.05 -20.72
C ASP A 240 6.50 -1.62 -21.48
N ASP A 241 7.10 -0.84 -22.39
CA ASP A 241 8.29 -1.26 -23.15
C ASP A 241 9.52 -1.38 -22.23
N MET A 242 9.72 -0.44 -21.30
CA MET A 242 10.80 -0.50 -20.29
C MET A 242 10.64 -1.69 -19.35
N LEU A 243 9.42 -1.97 -18.87
CA LEU A 243 9.16 -3.14 -18.02
C LEU A 243 9.45 -4.45 -18.74
N ARG A 244 9.13 -4.55 -20.05
CA ARG A 244 9.52 -5.72 -20.85
C ARG A 244 11.02 -5.86 -20.97
N GLU A 245 11.74 -4.75 -21.13
CA GLU A 245 13.20 -4.75 -21.14
C GLU A 245 13.77 -5.19 -19.78
N PHE A 246 13.25 -4.66 -18.67
CA PHE A 246 13.62 -5.09 -17.32
C PHE A 246 13.33 -6.57 -17.09
N ALA A 247 12.18 -7.08 -17.52
CA ALA A 247 11.86 -8.51 -17.43
C ALA A 247 12.89 -9.37 -18.18
N HIS A 248 13.27 -8.96 -19.39
CA HIS A 248 14.30 -9.64 -20.17
C HIS A 248 15.67 -9.57 -19.48
N MET A 249 16.07 -8.40 -18.97
CA MET A 249 17.34 -8.22 -18.24
C MET A 249 17.40 -9.03 -16.95
N LEU A 250 16.27 -9.21 -16.26
CA LEU A 250 16.16 -10.11 -15.11
C LEU A 250 16.16 -11.59 -15.53
N GLY A 251 15.96 -11.91 -16.80
CA GLY A 251 15.89 -13.30 -17.28
C GLY A 251 14.53 -13.97 -17.00
N LEU A 252 13.45 -13.19 -16.87
CA LEU A 252 12.10 -13.70 -16.66
C LEU A 252 11.48 -14.16 -17.98
N GLY A 253 10.85 -15.34 -17.98
CA GLY A 253 10.19 -15.89 -19.17
C GLY A 253 8.82 -15.23 -19.43
N GLU A 254 8.39 -15.17 -20.69
CA GLU A 254 7.13 -14.50 -21.09
C GLU A 254 5.90 -14.98 -20.32
N THR A 255 5.77 -16.29 -20.09
CA THR A 255 4.65 -16.86 -19.31
C THR A 255 4.68 -16.40 -17.86
N GLU A 256 5.87 -16.35 -17.26
CA GLU A 256 6.02 -15.86 -15.89
C GLU A 256 5.70 -14.37 -15.83
N VAL A 257 6.22 -13.57 -16.74
CA VAL A 257 5.95 -12.12 -16.83
C VAL A 257 4.45 -11.84 -16.92
N ALA A 258 3.70 -12.58 -17.76
CA ALA A 258 2.25 -12.44 -17.86
C ALA A 258 1.51 -12.75 -16.54
N GLU A 259 1.98 -13.75 -15.78
CA GLU A 259 1.45 -14.08 -14.45
C GLU A 259 1.76 -12.95 -13.44
N LEU A 260 2.99 -12.44 -13.43
CA LEU A 260 3.42 -11.34 -12.57
C LEU A 260 2.64 -10.06 -12.85
N ASP A 261 2.41 -9.74 -14.12
CA ASP A 261 1.57 -8.63 -14.55
C ASP A 261 0.15 -8.75 -14.02
N GLN A 262 -0.44 -9.95 -14.12
CA GLN A 262 -1.78 -10.19 -13.60
C GLN A 262 -1.83 -9.99 -12.08
N HIS A 263 -0.82 -10.49 -11.35
CA HIS A 263 -0.74 -10.30 -9.90
C HIS A 263 -0.58 -8.82 -9.50
N ALA A 264 0.24 -8.06 -10.22
CA ALA A 264 0.42 -6.63 -9.98
C ALA A 264 -0.88 -5.84 -10.23
N ARG A 265 -1.58 -6.11 -11.34
CA ARG A 265 -2.88 -5.47 -11.64
C ARG A 265 -3.94 -5.79 -10.60
N LEU A 266 -4.04 -7.07 -10.20
CA LEU A 266 -4.95 -7.51 -9.14
C LEU A 266 -4.65 -6.79 -7.83
N PHE A 267 -3.37 -6.70 -7.45
CA PHE A 267 -2.95 -5.99 -6.25
C PHE A 267 -3.38 -4.51 -6.28
N VAL A 268 -3.05 -3.78 -7.36
CA VAL A 268 -3.42 -2.36 -7.51
C VAL A 268 -4.95 -2.17 -7.47
N LEU A 269 -5.71 -3.05 -8.14
CA LEU A 269 -7.17 -3.02 -8.09
C LEU A 269 -7.69 -3.24 -6.67
N GLU A 270 -7.15 -4.23 -5.95
CA GLU A 270 -7.56 -4.55 -4.58
C GLU A 270 -7.26 -3.43 -3.58
N GLN A 271 -6.17 -2.67 -3.80
CA GLN A 271 -5.89 -1.46 -3.00
C GLN A 271 -6.86 -0.31 -3.30
N ALA A 272 -7.43 -0.26 -4.51
CA ALA A 272 -8.31 0.80 -4.96
C ALA A 272 -9.79 0.61 -4.57
N ILE A 273 -10.18 -0.60 -4.18
CA ILE A 273 -11.58 -0.98 -3.95
C ILE A 273 -11.80 -1.50 -2.52
N ASP A 274 -13.07 -1.63 -2.15
CA ASP A 274 -13.54 -2.31 -0.96
C ASP A 274 -14.71 -3.24 -1.30
N MET A 275 -15.22 -3.97 -0.30
CA MET A 275 -16.35 -4.90 -0.47
C MET A 275 -17.66 -4.24 -0.94
N HIS A 276 -17.78 -2.91 -0.79
CA HIS A 276 -18.96 -2.12 -1.10
C HIS A 276 -18.82 -1.28 -2.37
N THR A 277 -17.66 -1.34 -3.02
CA THR A 277 -17.37 -0.56 -4.22
C THR A 277 -18.40 -0.87 -5.31
N PRO A 278 -19.12 0.15 -5.82
CA PRO A 278 -20.13 -0.04 -6.87
C PRO A 278 -19.52 -0.64 -8.14
N ARG A 279 -20.31 -1.45 -8.87
CA ARG A 279 -19.85 -2.15 -10.08
C ARG A 279 -19.31 -1.20 -11.15
N ASP A 280 -19.99 -0.10 -11.41
CA ASP A 280 -19.56 0.87 -12.43
C ASP A 280 -18.18 1.45 -12.11
N LEU A 281 -17.90 1.69 -10.81
CA LEU A 281 -16.60 2.18 -10.36
C LEU A 281 -15.52 1.09 -10.42
N LEU A 282 -15.86 -0.12 -9.99
CA LEU A 282 -15.00 -1.30 -10.10
C LEU A 282 -14.55 -1.53 -11.55
N PHE A 283 -15.49 -1.52 -12.50
CA PHE A 283 -15.20 -1.71 -13.92
C PHE A 283 -14.41 -0.54 -14.51
N SER A 284 -14.67 0.69 -14.03
CA SER A 284 -13.86 1.84 -14.43
C SER A 284 -12.40 1.72 -14.01
N TYR A 285 -12.09 1.16 -12.83
CA TYR A 285 -10.70 0.89 -12.42
C TYR A 285 -10.09 -0.25 -13.20
N ALA A 286 -10.80 -1.38 -13.30
CA ALA A 286 -10.34 -2.56 -14.02
C ALA A 286 -10.00 -2.25 -15.49
N SER A 287 -10.85 -1.50 -16.18
CA SER A 287 -10.59 -1.09 -17.57
C SER A 287 -9.31 -0.29 -17.74
N LYS A 288 -8.95 0.57 -16.77
CA LYS A 288 -7.70 1.34 -16.84
C LYS A 288 -6.47 0.49 -16.58
N LEU A 289 -6.61 -0.56 -15.77
CA LEU A 289 -5.58 -1.56 -15.54
C LEU A 289 -5.49 -2.61 -16.67
N GLY A 290 -6.27 -2.45 -17.74
CA GLY A 290 -6.34 -3.42 -18.84
C GLY A 290 -6.90 -4.78 -18.41
N MET A 291 -7.81 -4.78 -17.44
CA MET A 291 -8.49 -5.97 -16.93
C MET A 291 -9.92 -6.05 -17.46
N SER A 292 -10.42 -7.27 -17.66
CA SER A 292 -11.81 -7.55 -18.00
C SER A 292 -12.76 -7.34 -16.81
N GLU A 293 -14.05 -7.14 -17.09
CA GLU A 293 -15.09 -7.06 -16.05
C GLU A 293 -15.15 -8.34 -15.20
N ASP A 294 -14.98 -9.50 -15.82
CA ASP A 294 -14.95 -10.79 -15.13
C ASP A 294 -13.79 -10.90 -14.14
N GLU A 295 -12.60 -10.42 -14.52
CA GLU A 295 -11.44 -10.38 -13.62
C GLU A 295 -11.69 -9.43 -12.45
N ALA A 296 -12.29 -8.27 -12.71
CA ALA A 296 -12.64 -7.30 -11.68
C ALA A 296 -13.62 -7.88 -10.65
N LEU A 297 -14.67 -8.58 -11.12
CA LEU A 297 -15.62 -9.27 -10.25
C LEU A 297 -14.95 -10.36 -9.42
N ARG A 298 -14.06 -11.15 -10.04
CA ARG A 298 -13.28 -12.18 -9.33
C ARG A 298 -12.41 -11.56 -8.25
N ALA A 299 -11.73 -10.45 -8.53
CA ALA A 299 -10.92 -9.73 -7.55
C ALA A 299 -11.77 -9.27 -6.36
N GLN A 300 -12.92 -8.63 -6.61
CA GLN A 300 -13.82 -8.19 -5.52
C GLN A 300 -14.36 -9.39 -4.70
N ILE A 301 -14.69 -10.51 -5.35
CA ILE A 301 -15.14 -11.72 -4.66
C ILE A 301 -14.02 -12.32 -3.80
N GLN A 302 -12.78 -12.36 -4.30
CA GLN A 302 -11.64 -12.85 -3.52
C GLN A 302 -11.37 -11.94 -2.32
N LEU A 303 -11.42 -10.61 -2.50
CA LEU A 303 -11.31 -9.66 -1.39
C LEU A 303 -12.34 -9.93 -0.30
N LYS A 304 -13.60 -10.17 -0.68
CA LYS A 304 -14.70 -10.52 0.25
C LYS A 304 -14.52 -11.85 0.97
N LYS A 305 -13.74 -12.78 0.41
CA LYS A 305 -13.44 -14.07 1.06
C LYS A 305 -12.30 -13.97 2.07
N ARG A 306 -11.46 -12.93 1.96
CA ARG A 306 -10.28 -12.72 2.82
C ARG A 306 -10.55 -11.77 4.00
N GLN A 307 -11.68 -11.07 3.98
CA GLN A 307 -12.21 -10.24 5.07
C GLN A 307 -13.31 -11.01 5.82
#